data_AF-A0A972MW12-F1
#
_entry.id   AF-A0A972MW12-F1
#
_cell.length_a   1.000
_cell.length_b   1.000
_cell.length_c   1.000
_cell.angle_alpha   90.00
_cell.angle_beta   90.00
_cell.angle_gamma   90.00
#
_symmetry.space_group_name_H-M   'P 1'
#
loop_
_entity.id
_entity.type
_entity.pdbx_description
1 polymer ?
#
loop_
_entity_poly.entity_id
_entity_poly.type
_entity_poly.pdbx_seq_one_letter_code
_entity_poly.pdbx_strand_id
1 'polypeptide(L)'
;MIAGMYEQDLAAYIIFGIFLNFLFSILFGIYLTKNIGMETMAKKMGKKDQSLWIKLSLFIPYAKMLITLYRVAILQFFFLNKGYTHEEFWVYMTNDEH
;
A
#
# COMPACT_ATOMS: atom_id res chain seq x y z
N MET A 1 -16.83 -17.09 31.87
CA MET A 1 -16.59 -15.75 31.30
C MET A 1 -15.17 -15.67 30.75
N ILE A 2 -14.84 -16.53 29.76
CA ILE A 2 -13.50 -16.68 29.18
C ILE A 2 -13.56 -16.75 27.64
N ALA A 3 -14.71 -17.12 27.06
CA ALA A 3 -14.93 -17.09 25.60
C ALA A 3 -14.97 -15.64 25.04
N GLY A 4 -15.64 -14.71 25.72
CA GLY A 4 -15.75 -13.32 25.25
C GLY A 4 -14.45 -12.50 25.30
N MET A 5 -13.51 -12.83 26.20
CA MET A 5 -12.18 -12.16 26.23
C MET A 5 -11.36 -12.47 24.98
N TYR A 6 -11.39 -13.73 24.52
CA TYR A 6 -10.64 -14.15 23.33
C TYR A 6 -11.22 -13.56 22.04
N GLU A 7 -12.56 -13.46 21.96
CA GLU A 7 -13.26 -12.84 20.84
C GLU A 7 -13.03 -11.32 20.81
N GLN A 8 -13.01 -10.67 21.98
CA GLN A 8 -12.73 -9.24 22.10
C GLN A 8 -11.27 -8.91 21.75
N ASP A 9 -10.30 -9.70 22.22
CA ASP A 9 -8.90 -9.53 21.85
C ASP A 9 -8.68 -9.77 20.35
N LEU A 10 -9.29 -10.82 19.79
CA LEU A 10 -9.23 -11.10 18.35
C LEU A 10 -9.84 -9.96 17.52
N ALA A 11 -10.98 -9.40 17.95
CA ALA A 11 -11.58 -8.24 17.32
C ALA A 11 -10.67 -7.00 17.41
N ALA A 12 -10.04 -6.76 18.58
CA ALA A 12 -9.10 -5.67 18.77
C ALA A 12 -7.89 -5.79 17.83
N TYR A 13 -7.33 -6.99 17.66
CA TYR A 13 -6.28 -7.24 16.67
C TYR A 13 -6.78 -6.91 15.27
N ILE A 14 -7.92 -7.45 14.82
CA ILE A 14 -8.43 -7.18 13.47
C ILE A 14 -8.61 -5.67 13.22
N ILE A 15 -9.22 -4.96 14.16
CA ILE A 15 -9.45 -3.51 14.08
C ILE A 15 -8.11 -2.75 14.02
N PHE A 16 -7.16 -3.13 14.87
CA PHE A 16 -5.82 -2.55 14.88
C PHE A 16 -5.09 -2.77 13.55
N GLY A 17 -5.17 -3.97 12.97
CA GLY A 17 -4.61 -4.29 11.66
C GLY A 17 -5.22 -3.46 10.51
N ILE A 18 -6.53 -3.23 10.55
CA ILE A 18 -7.23 -2.35 9.61
C ILE A 18 -6.76 -0.89 9.78
N PHE A 19 -6.68 -0.42 11.02
CA PHE A 19 -6.24 0.93 11.35
C PHE A 19 -4.79 1.20 10.89
N LEU A 20 -3.87 0.28 11.19
CA LEU A 20 -2.48 0.36 10.73
C LEU A 20 -2.37 0.35 9.21
N ASN A 21 -3.16 -0.49 8.52
CA ASN A 21 -3.18 -0.50 7.05
C ASN A 21 -3.54 0.87 6.49
N PHE A 22 -4.59 1.47 7.04
CA PHE A 22 -5.05 2.79 6.64
C PHE A 22 -3.99 3.87 6.90
N LEU A 23 -3.38 3.85 8.09
CA LEU A 23 -2.32 4.77 8.46
C LEU A 23 -1.12 4.68 7.51
N PHE A 24 -0.61 3.47 7.25
CA PHE A 24 0.50 3.27 6.32
C PHE A 24 0.14 3.67 4.89
N SER A 25 -1.08 3.38 4.43
CA SER A 25 -1.54 3.77 3.10
C SER A 25 -1.56 5.29 2.93
N ILE A 26 -2.02 6.03 3.95
CA ILE A 26 -2.02 7.50 3.93
C ILE A 26 -0.60 8.04 3.95
N LEU A 27 0.24 7.56 4.88
CA LEU A 27 1.62 8.01 5.01
C LEU A 27 2.40 7.78 3.71
N PHE A 28 2.20 6.63 3.06
CA PHE A 28 2.81 6.32 1.78
C PHE A 28 2.33 7.25 0.66
N GLY A 29 1.02 7.52 0.61
CA GLY A 29 0.44 8.48 -0.33
C GLY A 29 1.03 9.88 -0.16
N ILE A 30 1.08 10.39 1.06
CA ILE A 30 1.67 11.70 1.38
C ILE A 30 3.16 11.72 1.00
N TYR A 31 3.90 10.66 1.33
CA TYR A 31 5.32 10.54 0.98
C TYR A 31 5.52 10.64 -0.53
N LEU A 32 4.77 9.88 -1.33
CA LEU A 32 4.92 9.94 -2.78
C LEU A 32 4.48 11.29 -3.35
N THR A 33 3.36 11.85 -2.89
CA THR A 33 2.87 13.17 -3.34
C THR A 33 3.88 14.28 -3.04
N LYS A 34 4.56 14.22 -1.89
CA LYS A 34 5.60 15.21 -1.53
C LYS A 34 6.85 15.11 -2.42
N ASN A 35 7.21 13.92 -2.89
CA ASN A 35 8.41 13.71 -3.71
C ASN A 35 8.16 13.87 -5.23
N ILE A 36 6.92 13.64 -5.70
CA ILE A 36 6.58 13.68 -7.14
C ILE A 36 5.79 14.94 -7.51
N GLY A 37 4.96 15.44 -6.60
CA GLY A 37 3.96 16.47 -6.88
C GLY A 37 2.61 15.86 -7.29
N MET A 38 1.52 16.43 -6.74
CA MET A 38 0.16 15.93 -6.93
C MET A 38 -0.32 16.03 -8.39
N GLU A 39 0.04 17.12 -9.08
CA GLU A 39 -0.30 17.33 -10.50
C GLU A 39 0.38 16.31 -11.42
N THR A 40 1.67 16.05 -11.18
CA THR A 40 2.46 15.06 -11.92
C THR A 40 1.93 13.65 -11.71
N MET A 41 1.56 13.30 -10.48
CA MET A 41 0.92 12.01 -10.17
C MET A 41 -0.37 11.80 -10.96
N ALA A 42 -1.27 12.79 -10.96
CA ALA A 42 -2.54 12.69 -11.64
C ALA A 42 -2.36 12.57 -13.17
N LYS A 43 -1.37 13.27 -13.73
CA LYS A 43 -1.06 13.23 -15.16
C LYS A 43 -0.41 11.92 -15.61
N LYS A 44 0.39 11.29 -14.73
CA LYS A 44 1.10 10.03 -15.01
C LYS A 44 0.38 8.79 -14.49
N MET A 45 -0.80 8.95 -13.89
CA MET A 45 -1.63 7.84 -13.44
C MET A 45 -2.18 7.08 -14.65
N GLY A 46 -1.56 5.95 -14.95
CA GLY A 46 -2.00 5.02 -16.01
C GLY A 46 -3.31 4.30 -15.69
N LYS A 47 -3.88 3.65 -16.72
CA LYS A 47 -5.10 2.81 -16.61
C LYS A 47 -4.75 1.36 -16.24
N LYS A 48 -3.97 1.14 -15.19
CA LYS A 48 -3.77 -0.22 -14.67
C LYS A 48 -5.05 -0.72 -14.03
N ASP A 49 -5.63 -1.76 -14.62
CA ASP A 49 -6.76 -2.46 -14.03
C ASP A 49 -6.28 -3.12 -12.73
N GLN A 50 -6.93 -2.78 -11.63
CA GLN A 50 -6.53 -3.29 -10.33
C GLN A 50 -6.74 -4.82 -10.31
N SER A 51 -5.62 -5.57 -10.38
CA SER A 51 -5.61 -7.03 -10.46
C SER A 51 -6.55 -7.67 -9.43
N LEU A 52 -7.29 -8.70 -9.84
CA LEU A 52 -8.27 -9.40 -9.00
C LEU A 52 -7.65 -9.93 -7.70
N TRP A 53 -6.37 -10.28 -7.72
CA TRP A 53 -5.60 -10.69 -6.53
C TRP A 53 -5.47 -9.57 -5.49
N ILE A 54 -5.28 -8.32 -5.93
CA ILE A 54 -5.22 -7.16 -5.04
C ILE A 54 -6.60 -6.88 -4.46
N LYS A 55 -7.67 -7.04 -5.25
CA LYS A 55 -9.05 -6.92 -4.77
C LYS A 55 -9.39 -8.01 -3.74
N LEU A 56 -8.96 -9.25 -3.95
CA LEU A 56 -9.15 -10.34 -3.00
C LEU A 56 -8.39 -10.08 -1.68
N SER A 57 -7.18 -9.53 -1.74
CA SER A 57 -6.38 -9.20 -0.56
C SER A 57 -7.04 -8.16 0.36
N LEU A 58 -8.02 -7.41 -0.16
CA LEU A 58 -8.79 -6.42 0.60
C LEU A 58 -9.70 -7.06 1.67
N PHE A 59 -10.04 -8.35 1.50
CA PHE A 59 -10.90 -9.11 2.41
C PHE A 59 -10.13 -9.77 3.56
N ILE A 60 -8.80 -9.85 3.47
CA ILE A 60 -7.96 -10.43 4.52
C ILE A 60 -7.25 -9.28 5.25
N PRO A 61 -7.71 -8.89 6.45
CA PRO A 61 -6.97 -7.96 7.29
C PRO A 61 -5.54 -8.49 7.47
N TYR A 62 -4.54 -7.60 7.43
CA TYR A 62 -3.09 -7.89 7.39
C TYR A 62 -2.49 -8.32 6.04
N ALA A 63 -3.18 -9.08 5.18
CA ALA A 63 -2.61 -9.45 3.87
C ALA A 63 -2.35 -8.22 2.99
N LYS A 64 -3.33 -7.30 2.93
CA LYS A 64 -3.15 -6.01 2.26
C LYS A 64 -2.01 -5.18 2.87
N MET A 65 -1.76 -5.29 4.16
CA MET A 65 -0.67 -4.56 4.82
C MET A 65 0.70 -5.11 4.40
N LEU A 66 0.85 -6.43 4.29
CA LEU A 66 2.07 -7.04 3.74
C LEU A 66 2.35 -6.58 2.31
N ILE A 67 1.31 -6.42 1.48
CA ILE A 67 1.44 -5.87 0.12
C ILE A 67 1.90 -4.40 0.17
N THR A 68 1.35 -3.58 1.08
CA THR A 68 1.78 -2.19 1.27
C THR A 68 3.25 -2.12 1.70
N LEU A 69 3.67 -2.95 2.65
CA LEU A 69 5.06 -3.03 3.09
C LEU A 69 6.00 -3.50 1.97
N TYR A 70 5.57 -4.47 1.17
CA TYR A 70 6.31 -4.93 -0.01
C TYR A 70 6.50 -3.80 -1.04
N ARG A 71 5.46 -2.98 -1.29
CA ARG A 71 5.57 -1.79 -2.16
C ARG A 71 6.58 -0.77 -1.62
N VAL A 72 6.56 -0.51 -0.31
CA VAL A 72 7.54 0.37 0.33
C VAL A 72 8.94 -0.22 0.19
N ALA A 73 9.11 -1.52 0.39
CA ALA A 73 10.40 -2.20 0.27
C ALA A 73 10.96 -2.12 -1.16
N ILE A 74 10.16 -2.36 -2.20
CA ILE A 74 10.61 -2.21 -3.59
C ILE A 74 11.03 -0.76 -3.86
N LEU A 75 10.24 0.22 -3.42
CA LEU A 75 10.59 1.62 -3.61
C LEU A 75 11.95 1.94 -2.96
N GLN A 76 12.15 1.54 -1.71
CA GLN A 76 13.38 1.84 -0.96
C GLN A 76 14.59 1.07 -1.50
N PHE A 77 14.48 -0.25 -1.64
CA PHE A 77 15.62 -1.12 -1.96
C PHE A 77 15.92 -1.19 -3.45
N PHE A 78 14.90 -1.09 -4.32
CA PHE A 78 15.08 -1.30 -5.76
C PHE A 78 15.12 -0.02 -6.56
N PHE A 79 14.29 0.97 -6.23
CA PHE A 79 14.27 2.25 -6.94
C PHE A 79 15.28 3.23 -6.35
N LEU A 80 15.11 3.62 -5.09
CA LEU A 80 15.91 4.69 -4.48
C LEU A 80 17.39 4.30 -4.33
N ASN A 81 17.67 3.05 -3.96
CA ASN A 81 19.06 2.59 -3.82
C ASN A 81 19.79 2.42 -5.17
N LYS A 82 19.07 2.33 -6.29
CA LYS A 82 19.65 2.30 -7.65
C LYS A 82 19.68 3.68 -8.32
N GLY A 83 19.20 4.73 -7.63
CA GLY A 83 19.15 6.10 -8.16
C GLY A 83 17.92 6.42 -9.03
N TYR A 84 16.92 5.53 -9.07
CA TYR A 84 15.66 5.81 -9.75
C TYR A 84 14.79 6.76 -8.92
N THR A 85 13.93 7.51 -9.61
CA THR A 85 13.07 8.51 -9.00
C THR A 85 11.75 7.92 -8.50
N HIS A 86 11.12 8.59 -7.52
CA HIS A 86 9.77 8.24 -7.07
C HIS A 86 8.74 8.28 -8.22
N GLU A 87 8.99 9.09 -9.24
CA GLU A 87 8.15 9.22 -10.42
C GLU A 87 8.16 7.96 -11.29
N GLU A 88 9.32 7.35 -11.49
CA GLU A 88 9.44 6.08 -12.22
C GLU A 88 8.78 4.94 -11.45
N PHE A 89 8.87 4.96 -10.12
CA PHE A 89 8.14 4.01 -9.28
C PHE A 89 6.62 4.18 -9.40
N TRP A 90 6.13 5.42 -9.48
CA TRP A 90 4.70 5.69 -9.70
C TRP A 90 4.22 5.12 -11.03
N VAL A 91 4.97 5.38 -12.12
CA VAL A 91 4.67 4.83 -13.44
C VAL A 91 4.69 3.30 -13.42
N TYR A 92 5.68 2.68 -12.77
CA TYR A 92 5.74 1.22 -12.58
C TYR A 92 4.51 0.65 -11.84
N MET A 93 4.00 1.38 -10.84
CA MET A 93 2.80 0.97 -10.13
C MET A 93 1.52 1.15 -10.94
N THR A 94 1.44 2.13 -11.84
CA THR A 94 0.20 2.53 -12.52
C THR A 94 0.09 2.14 -14.00
N ASN A 95 1.18 1.70 -14.64
CA ASN A 95 1.14 1.15 -15.99
C ASN A 95 1.22 -0.38 -15.98
N ASP A 96 0.52 -1.00 -16.93
CA ASP A 96 0.55 -2.44 -17.21
C ASP A 96 1.63 -2.82 -18.23
N GLU A 97 2.30 -1.83 -18.82
CA GLU A 97 3.34 -2.04 -19.84
C GLU A 97 4.64 -2.52 -19.19
N HIS A 98 4.73 -3.85 -19.11
CA HIS A 98 5.95 -4.55 -19.51
C HIS A 98 6.09 -4.55 -21.03
#